data_AF-A0A917RPP5-F1
#
_entry.id   AF-A0A917RPP5-F1
#
_cell.length_a   1.000
_cell.length_b   1.000
_cell.length_c   1.000
_cell.angle_alpha   90.00
_cell.angle_beta   90.00
_cell.angle_gamma   90.00
#
_symmetry.space_group_name_H-M   'P 1'
#
loop_
_entity.id
_entity.type
_entity.pdbx_description
1 polymer ?
#
loop_
_entity_poly.entity_id
_entity_poly.type
_entity_poly.pdbx_seq_one_letter_code
_entity_poly.pdbx_strand_id
1 'polypeptide(L)'
;MEFEPWQITDDYLGGGGHHTYIESGSYTEDSAGQIAHDTVHEWRHDLGEVIGALLRAGLRIAAVEELPTMDWPAFPDLVPCRQGWTLPPEAPRIPLNFAVVATRPD
;
A
#
# COMPACT_ATOMS: atom_id res chain seq x y z
N MET A 1 22.90 17.33 14.33
CA MET A 1 21.85 16.51 13.71
C MET A 1 21.11 17.48 12.81
N GLU A 2 21.49 17.53 11.53
CA GLU A 2 20.81 18.36 10.55
C GLU A 2 19.50 17.65 10.20
N PHE A 3 18.37 18.30 10.48
CA PHE A 3 17.05 17.83 10.09
C PHE A 3 16.75 18.43 8.73
N GLU A 4 16.75 17.61 7.69
CA GLU A 4 16.11 17.99 6.43
C GLU A 4 14.59 17.82 6.59
N PRO A 5 13.78 18.85 6.35
CA PRO A 5 12.34 18.75 6.46
C PRO A 5 11.80 17.83 5.36
N TRP A 6 10.98 16.86 5.75
CA TRP A 6 10.31 15.98 4.80
C TRP A 6 9.24 16.78 4.05
N GLN A 7 9.21 16.65 2.73
CA GLN A 7 8.10 17.14 1.94
C GLN A 7 6.97 16.10 1.95
N ILE A 8 5.90 16.39 2.69
CA ILE A 8 4.67 15.59 2.66
C ILE A 8 3.89 16.03 1.42
N THR A 9 3.76 15.13 0.44
CA THR A 9 3.04 15.41 -0.82
C THR A 9 1.59 14.95 -0.78
N ASP A 10 1.27 13.99 0.08
CA ASP A 10 -0.04 13.34 0.17
C ASP A 10 -0.40 12.99 1.61
N ASP A 11 -1.70 12.93 1.87
CA ASP A 11 -2.23 12.50 3.16
C ASP A 11 -2.06 10.99 3.35
N TYR A 12 -1.58 10.57 4.51
CA TYR A 12 -1.61 9.16 4.92
C TYR A 12 -3.00 8.74 5.43
N LEU A 13 -3.64 9.61 6.20
CA LEU A 13 -4.92 9.31 6.84
C LEU A 13 -6.05 9.25 5.81
N GLY A 14 -6.99 8.34 6.05
CA GLY A 14 -8.21 8.21 5.25
C GLY A 14 -9.13 9.42 5.38
N GLY A 15 -10.23 9.42 4.61
CA GLY A 15 -11.27 10.45 4.69
C GLY A 15 -11.06 11.68 3.79
N GLY A 16 -9.93 11.77 3.07
CA GLY A 16 -9.66 12.81 2.06
C GLY A 16 -10.45 12.66 0.75
N GLY A 17 -11.28 11.60 0.63
CA GLY A 17 -12.00 11.26 -0.59
C GLY A 17 -11.23 10.26 -1.46
N HIS A 18 -11.61 10.20 -2.74
CA HIS A 18 -10.95 9.34 -3.71
C HIS A 18 -9.82 10.11 -4.41
N HIS A 19 -8.72 9.43 -4.72
CA HIS A 19 -7.74 9.92 -5.68
C HIS A 19 -8.15 9.43 -7.07
N THR A 20 -8.07 10.32 -8.07
CA THR A 20 -8.39 9.98 -9.46
C THR A 20 -7.16 10.20 -10.33
N TYR A 21 -6.82 9.20 -11.13
CA TYR A 21 -5.77 9.30 -12.14
C TYR A 21 -6.15 8.51 -13.40
N ILE A 22 -5.36 8.68 -14.46
CA ILE A 22 -5.54 7.98 -15.72
C ILE A 22 -4.48 6.87 -15.82
N GLU A 23 -4.93 5.64 -15.97
CA GLU A 23 -4.08 4.47 -16.20
C GLU A 23 -4.74 3.55 -17.25
N SER A 24 -4.05 3.35 -18.37
CA SER A 24 -4.52 2.51 -19.47
C SER A 24 -3.79 1.16 -19.54
N GLY A 25 -2.89 0.90 -18.61
CA GLY A 25 -2.18 -0.37 -18.46
C GLY A 25 -2.97 -1.35 -17.61
N SER A 26 -2.84 -2.65 -17.91
CA SER A 26 -3.30 -3.71 -17.02
C SER A 26 -2.11 -4.51 -16.51
N TYR A 27 -2.32 -5.21 -15.39
CA TYR A 27 -1.33 -6.07 -14.75
C TYR A 27 -0.97 -7.31 -15.60
N THR A 28 -1.71 -7.59 -16.67
CA THR A 28 -1.43 -8.68 -17.61
C THR A 28 -0.48 -8.23 -18.71
N GLU A 29 0.54 -9.04 -18.98
CA GLU A 29 1.42 -8.85 -20.15
C GLU A 29 0.55 -8.76 -21.43
N ASP A 30 0.93 -7.85 -22.35
CA ASP A 30 0.22 -7.53 -23.60
C ASP A 30 -1.11 -6.75 -23.51
N SER A 31 -1.47 -6.18 -22.36
CA SER A 31 -2.72 -5.42 -22.21
C SER A 31 -2.62 -3.90 -22.44
N ALA A 32 -1.42 -3.38 -22.76
CA ALA A 32 -1.19 -1.96 -22.92
C ALA A 32 -2.12 -1.35 -23.98
N GLY A 33 -2.91 -0.34 -23.59
CA GLY A 33 -3.83 0.36 -24.48
C GLY A 33 -5.14 -0.38 -24.78
N GLN A 34 -5.43 -1.48 -24.07
CA GLN A 34 -6.67 -2.25 -24.25
C GLN A 34 -7.81 -1.81 -23.31
N ILE A 35 -7.51 -0.98 -22.30
CA ILE A 35 -8.52 -0.48 -21.36
C ILE A 35 -9.26 0.71 -21.98
N ALA A 36 -10.56 0.56 -22.23
CA ALA A 36 -11.40 1.60 -22.81
C ALA A 36 -11.85 2.67 -21.78
N HIS A 37 -11.81 2.35 -20.49
CA HIS A 37 -12.14 3.25 -19.38
C HIS A 37 -10.95 3.32 -18.43
N ASP A 38 -10.07 4.28 -18.69
CA ASP A 38 -8.77 4.45 -18.06
C ASP A 38 -8.79 5.35 -16.81
N THR A 39 -9.97 5.83 -16.42
CA THR A 39 -10.14 6.60 -15.18
C THR A 39 -10.17 5.66 -13.99
N VAL A 40 -9.14 5.72 -13.16
CA VAL A 40 -9.02 4.96 -11.92
C VAL A 40 -9.42 5.85 -10.75
N HIS A 41 -10.28 5.32 -9.88
CA HIS A 41 -10.60 5.92 -8.60
C HIS A 41 -10.09 5.01 -7.48
N GLU A 42 -9.21 5.53 -6.64
CA GLU A 42 -8.66 4.80 -5.49
C GLU A 42 -9.03 5.51 -4.19
N TRP A 43 -9.18 4.73 -3.12
CA TRP A 43 -9.43 5.25 -1.77
C TRP A 43 -8.29 4.86 -0.86
N ARG A 44 -7.75 5.86 -0.16
CA ARG A 44 -6.74 5.64 0.87
C ARG A 44 -7.43 5.20 2.15
N HIS A 45 -6.96 4.08 2.69
CA HIS A 45 -7.38 3.56 3.99
C HIS A 45 -6.14 3.43 4.86
N ASP A 46 -6.10 4.19 5.95
CA ASP A 46 -5.01 4.05 6.91
C ASP A 46 -5.13 2.74 7.71
N LEU A 47 -4.03 2.30 8.29
CA LEU A 47 -3.99 1.04 9.05
C LEU A 47 -5.00 1.03 10.22
N GLY A 48 -5.22 2.19 10.85
CA GLY A 48 -6.16 2.34 11.96
C GLY A 48 -7.61 2.15 11.51
N GLU A 49 -7.96 2.69 10.33
CA GLU A 49 -9.25 2.47 9.69
C GLU A 49 -9.49 0.99 9.42
N VAL A 50 -8.52 0.30 8.79
CA VAL A 50 -8.62 -1.12 8.44
C VAL A 50 -8.78 -1.99 9.69
N ILE A 51 -7.90 -1.83 10.68
CA ILE A 51 -7.97 -2.57 11.95
C ILE A 51 -9.29 -2.27 12.65
N GLY A 52 -9.66 -0.99 12.73
CA GLY A 52 -10.90 -0.56 13.37
C GLY A 52 -12.15 -1.13 12.69
N ALA A 53 -12.17 -1.22 11.36
CA ALA A 53 -13.27 -1.79 10.60
C ALA A 53 -13.45 -3.28 10.90
N LEU A 54 -12.34 -4.05 10.94
CA LEU A 54 -12.37 -5.47 11.30
C LEU A 54 -12.88 -5.70 12.72
N LEU A 55 -12.42 -4.88 13.68
CA LEU A 55 -12.89 -4.95 15.07
C LEU A 55 -14.38 -4.61 15.20
N ARG A 56 -14.84 -3.54 14.53
CA ARG A 56 -16.27 -3.16 14.52
C ARG A 56 -17.15 -4.21 13.85
N ALA A 57 -16.62 -4.97 12.90
CA ALA A 57 -17.29 -6.12 12.30
C ALA A 57 -17.37 -7.34 13.25
N GLY A 58 -16.82 -7.26 14.46
CA GLY A 58 -16.83 -8.34 15.45
C GLY A 58 -15.77 -9.41 15.19
N LEU A 59 -14.78 -9.14 14.33
CA LEU A 59 -13.68 -10.07 14.09
C LEU A 59 -12.61 -9.93 15.16
N ARG A 60 -11.97 -11.05 15.49
CA ARG A 60 -10.79 -11.10 16.34
C ARG A 60 -9.54 -11.02 15.47
N ILE A 61 -8.74 -9.98 15.67
CA ILE A 61 -7.40 -9.87 15.08
C ILE A 61 -6.48 -10.92 15.73
N ALA A 62 -5.90 -11.77 14.90
CA ALA A 62 -4.96 -12.81 15.31
C ALA A 62 -3.50 -12.40 15.07
N ALA A 63 -3.23 -11.62 14.01
CA ALA A 63 -1.91 -11.09 13.70
C ALA A 63 -2.01 -9.77 12.91
N VAL A 64 -1.02 -8.90 13.10
CA VAL A 64 -0.75 -7.71 12.27
C VAL A 64 0.76 -7.65 12.06
N GLU A 65 1.20 -7.52 10.81
CA GLU A 65 2.62 -7.43 10.46
C GLU A 65 2.83 -6.28 9.47
N GLU A 66 3.86 -5.47 9.71
CA GLU A 66 4.38 -4.51 8.76
C GLU A 66 5.56 -5.12 8.01
N LEU A 67 5.53 -5.06 6.69
CA LEU A 67 6.46 -5.75 5.81
C LEU A 67 7.37 -4.74 5.11
N PRO A 68 8.69 -4.97 5.10
CA PRO A 68 9.64 -4.10 4.40
C PRO A 68 9.74 -4.46 2.91
N THR A 69 8.76 -5.19 2.36
CA THR A 69 8.79 -5.73 0.99
C THR A 69 7.46 -5.54 0.27
N MET A 70 7.52 -5.49 -1.07
CA MET A 70 6.36 -5.46 -1.97
C MET A 70 6.42 -6.59 -3.00
N ASP A 71 5.27 -6.95 -3.54
CA ASP A 71 5.13 -7.98 -4.57
C ASP A 71 5.52 -7.47 -5.98
N TRP A 72 5.53 -6.15 -6.20
CA TRP A 72 5.91 -5.50 -7.46
C TRP A 72 6.76 -4.24 -7.21
N PRO A 73 7.52 -3.73 -8.22
CA PRO A 73 8.38 -2.56 -8.06
C PRO A 73 7.57 -1.25 -8.13
N ALA A 74 6.73 -0.98 -7.13
CA ALA A 74 5.85 0.19 -7.11
C ALA A 74 6.60 1.54 -7.13
N PHE A 75 7.83 1.58 -6.61
CA PHE A 75 8.66 2.78 -6.60
C PHE A 75 9.97 2.56 -7.37
N PRO A 76 10.51 3.61 -8.04
CA PRO A 76 11.73 3.51 -8.84
C PRO A 76 12.95 2.98 -8.06
N ASP A 77 13.01 3.26 -6.76
CA ASP A 77 14.18 2.95 -5.92
C ASP A 77 14.17 1.51 -5.37
N LEU A 78 13.09 0.74 -5.60
CA LEU A 78 13.01 -0.63 -5.09
C LEU A 78 13.97 -1.56 -5.85
N VAL A 79 14.69 -2.38 -5.09
CA VAL A 79 15.60 -3.40 -5.61
C VAL A 79 15.02 -4.80 -5.42
N PRO A 80 15.28 -5.76 -6.33
CA PRO A 80 14.84 -7.14 -6.17
C PRO A 80 15.42 -7.81 -4.94
N CYS A 81 14.61 -8.62 -4.25
CA CYS A 81 15.02 -9.47 -3.14
C CYS A 81 14.35 -10.84 -3.23
N ARG A 82 14.65 -11.74 -2.28
CA ARG A 82 14.07 -13.10 -2.25
C ARG A 82 12.54 -13.09 -2.09
N GLN A 83 11.98 -12.06 -1.46
CA GLN A 83 10.56 -11.94 -1.13
C GLN A 83 9.80 -10.98 -2.07
N GLY A 84 10.41 -10.55 -3.18
CA GLY A 84 9.83 -9.56 -4.09
C GLY A 84 10.77 -8.36 -4.24
N TRP A 85 10.34 -7.21 -3.75
CA TRP A 85 11.04 -5.93 -3.89
C TRP A 85 11.20 -5.22 -2.54
N THR A 86 12.33 -4.57 -2.30
CA THR A 86 12.67 -3.87 -1.03
C THR A 86 13.39 -2.56 -1.32
N LEU A 87 13.44 -1.66 -0.33
CA LEU A 87 14.33 -0.51 -0.37
C LEU A 87 15.82 -0.96 -0.31
N PRO A 88 16.74 -0.18 -0.89
CA PRO A 88 18.19 -0.45 -0.81
C PRO A 88 18.69 -0.50 0.64
N PRO A 89 19.77 -1.26 0.93
CA PRO A 89 20.29 -1.41 2.29
C PRO A 89 20.66 -0.10 3.02
N GLU A 90 21.04 0.93 2.27
CA GLU A 90 21.39 2.26 2.76
C GLU A 90 20.18 3.16 3.08
N ALA A 91 18.99 2.80 2.59
CA ALA A 91 17.78 3.57 2.80
C ALA A 91 17.18 3.33 4.20
N PRO A 92 16.45 4.31 4.76
CA PRO A 92 15.67 4.10 5.97
C PRO A 92 14.67 2.94 5.82
N ARG A 93 14.51 2.15 6.89
CA ARG A 93 13.51 1.09 6.92
C ARG A 93 12.13 1.67 7.23
N ILE A 94 11.23 1.57 6.26
CA ILE A 94 9.82 1.92 6.41
C ILE A 94 8.94 0.71 6.03
N PRO A 95 7.69 0.64 6.51
CA PRO A 95 6.71 -0.32 5.99
C PRO A 95 6.46 -0.05 4.50
N LEU A 96 6.58 -1.09 3.68
CA LEU A 96 6.19 -1.06 2.27
C LEU A 96 4.85 -1.77 2.02
N ASN A 97 4.47 -2.68 2.92
CA ASN A 97 3.19 -3.37 2.91
C ASN A 97 2.79 -3.76 4.35
N PHE A 98 1.55 -4.21 4.56
CA PHE A 98 1.13 -4.82 5.82
C PHE A 98 0.24 -6.05 5.59
N ALA A 99 0.22 -6.95 6.56
CA ALA A 99 -0.67 -8.11 6.57
C ALA A 99 -1.49 -8.12 7.87
N VAL A 100 -2.76 -8.53 7.75
CA VAL A 100 -3.64 -8.73 8.90
C VAL A 100 -4.35 -10.06 8.78
N VAL A 101 -4.35 -10.82 9.87
CA VAL A 101 -5.14 -12.06 9.99
C VAL A 101 -6.25 -11.80 10.99
N ALA A 102 -7.50 -11.98 10.55
CA ALA A 102 -8.67 -11.82 11.39
C ALA A 102 -9.57 -13.05 11.26
N THR A 103 -10.19 -13.46 12.37
CA THR A 103 -11.08 -14.62 12.44
C THR A 103 -12.40 -14.22 13.06
N ARG A 104 -13.48 -14.86 12.65
CA ARG A 104 -14.76 -14.73 13.36
C ARG A 104 -14.67 -15.57 14.64
N PRO A 105 -14.95 -14.99 15.82
CA PRO A 105 -15.08 -15.76 17.06
C PRO A 105 -16.22 -16.78 16.95
N ASP A 106 -16.08 -17.92 17.62
CA ASP A 106 -17.14 -18.92 17.75
C ASP A 106 -18.35 -18.41 18.55
#